data_AF-A0A439KLZ9-F1
#
_entry.id   AF-A0A439KLZ9-F1
#
_cell.length_a   1.000
_cell.length_b   1.000
_cell.length_c   1.000
_cell.angle_alpha   90.00
_cell.angle_beta   90.00
_cell.angle_gamma   90.00
#
_symmetry.space_group_name_H-M   'P 1'
#
loop_
_entity.id
_entity.type
_entity.pdbx_description
1 polymer ?
#
loop_
_entity_poly.entity_id
_entity_poly.type
_entity_poly.pdbx_seq_one_letter_code
_entity_poly.pdbx_strand_id
1 'polypeptide(L)'
;ANGNITANAIRLVSGAFSADGQASLADNKVSADVKGALADISLLSGDAKGAITFALNAQGAGTAPDLSLTVDSDRLSVAAREITGLKLTATGKGDIASPAADISLTGSVNDEPLDFKASLVTRQGKRSINGLSLSLGDNKVSGDLALDDRFLPLGTVALDLPDISPLAALALEEANGDVRGTIAFSNDGGAPAVAVDATSGS
;
A
#
# COMPACT_ATOMS: atom_id res chain seq x y z
N ALA A 1 29.55 -22.95 4.93
CA ALA A 1 29.31 -23.03 6.37
C ALA A 1 27.82 -22.86 6.60
N ASN A 2 27.15 -23.83 7.21
CA ASN A 2 25.73 -23.72 7.55
C ASN A 2 25.66 -23.04 8.92
N GLY A 3 25.70 -21.71 8.91
CA GLY A 3 25.61 -20.90 10.11
C GLY A 3 24.15 -20.77 10.54
N ASN A 4 23.89 -21.03 11.83
CA ASN A 4 22.60 -20.72 12.44
C ASN A 4 22.73 -19.42 13.22
N ILE A 5 21.84 -18.48 12.96
CA ILE A 5 21.75 -17.20 13.66
C ILE A 5 20.40 -17.15 14.35
N THR A 6 20.36 -16.74 15.61
CA THR A 6 19.11 -16.57 16.34
C THR A 6 19.22 -15.37 17.26
N ALA A 7 18.20 -14.52 17.20
CA ALA A 7 17.97 -13.42 18.11
C ALA A 7 16.59 -13.62 18.75
N ASN A 8 16.58 -13.96 20.04
CA ASN A 8 15.37 -14.42 20.74
C ASN A 8 14.49 -13.27 21.24
N ALA A 9 15.10 -12.12 21.53
CA ALA A 9 14.40 -10.94 21.98
C ALA A 9 15.27 -9.71 21.70
N ILE A 10 14.89 -8.94 20.70
CA ILE A 10 15.46 -7.65 20.38
C ILE A 10 14.41 -6.60 20.71
N ARG A 11 14.80 -5.62 21.53
CA ARG A 11 14.00 -4.43 21.76
C ARG A 11 14.78 -3.22 21.28
N LEU A 12 14.16 -2.44 20.40
CA LEU A 12 14.67 -1.16 19.91
C LEU A 12 13.74 -0.06 20.36
N VAL A 13 14.29 1.00 20.94
CA VAL A 13 13.56 2.22 21.28
C VAL A 13 14.39 3.41 20.83
N SER A 14 13.81 4.28 20.01
CA SER A 14 14.47 5.46 19.48
C SER A 14 13.45 6.59 19.29
N GLY A 15 13.44 7.56 20.21
CA GLY A 15 12.46 8.64 20.19
C GLY A 15 11.02 8.11 20.23
N ALA A 16 10.21 8.49 19.23
CA ALA A 16 8.83 8.03 19.09
C ALA A 16 8.69 6.60 18.52
N PHE A 17 9.79 5.98 18.10
CA PHE A 17 9.81 4.62 17.55
C PHE A 17 10.12 3.58 18.62
N SER A 18 9.35 2.50 18.63
CA SER A 18 9.63 1.30 19.43
C SER A 18 9.35 0.04 18.64
N ALA A 19 10.18 -0.98 18.79
CA ALA A 19 9.96 -2.30 18.21
C ALA A 19 10.51 -3.40 19.12
N ASP A 20 9.75 -4.48 19.23
CA ASP A 20 10.11 -5.72 19.90
C ASP A 20 10.03 -6.84 18.86
N GLY A 21 11.01 -7.72 18.83
CA GLY A 21 11.00 -8.80 17.86
C GLY A 21 12.02 -9.90 18.10
N GLN A 22 11.89 -10.92 17.28
CA GLN A 22 12.74 -12.08 17.25
C GLN A 22 12.99 -12.49 15.81
N ALA A 23 14.17 -13.04 15.54
CA ALA A 23 14.52 -13.53 14.22
C ALA A 23 15.46 -14.73 14.31
N SER A 24 15.32 -15.66 13.36
CA SER A 24 16.21 -16.78 13.19
C SER A 24 16.49 -17.05 11.72
N LEU A 25 17.71 -17.51 11.45
CA LEU A 25 18.13 -18.04 10.17
C LEU A 25 18.82 -19.37 10.44
N ALA A 26 18.18 -20.47 10.05
CA ALA A 26 18.72 -21.81 10.19
C ALA A 26 18.33 -22.64 8.96
N ASP A 27 19.26 -23.44 8.45
CA ASP A 27 19.01 -24.32 7.28
C ASP A 27 18.42 -23.58 6.07
N ASN A 28 18.92 -22.36 5.80
CA ASN A 28 18.42 -21.45 4.76
C ASN A 28 16.93 -21.09 4.90
N LYS A 29 16.39 -21.16 6.13
CA LYS A 29 15.04 -20.71 6.46
C LYS A 29 15.09 -19.53 7.40
N VAL A 30 14.33 -18.49 7.06
CA VAL A 30 14.09 -17.32 7.87
C VAL A 30 12.82 -17.52 8.68
N SER A 31 12.86 -17.10 9.94
CA SER A 31 11.67 -16.79 10.73
C SER A 31 11.92 -15.44 11.39
N ALA A 32 11.01 -14.49 11.24
CA ALA A 32 11.05 -13.22 11.92
C ALA A 32 9.63 -12.84 12.37
N ASP A 33 9.53 -12.32 13.58
CA ASP A 33 8.32 -11.72 14.13
C ASP A 33 8.72 -10.41 14.81
N VAL A 34 8.18 -9.31 14.33
CA VAL A 34 8.49 -7.97 14.82
C VAL A 34 7.19 -7.22 15.02
N LYS A 35 6.99 -6.66 16.20
CA LYS A 35 5.89 -5.75 16.50
C LYS A 35 6.45 -4.44 16.95
N GLY A 36 5.80 -3.35 16.59
CA GLY A 36 6.27 -2.04 16.98
C GLY A 36 5.22 -0.97 16.85
N ALA A 37 5.66 0.24 17.17
CA ALA A 37 4.85 1.44 17.12
C ALA A 37 5.71 2.62 16.71
N LEU A 38 5.09 3.56 16.03
CA LEU A 38 5.58 4.91 15.86
C LEU A 38 4.54 5.84 16.48
N ALA A 39 4.85 6.39 17.65
CA ALA A 39 3.95 7.22 18.44
C ALA A 39 3.70 8.61 17.83
N ASP A 40 4.55 9.02 16.90
CA ASP A 40 4.44 10.30 16.20
C ASP A 40 4.89 10.15 14.73
N ILE A 41 3.91 10.06 13.84
CA ILE A 41 4.14 9.94 12.39
C ILE A 41 4.61 11.25 11.75
N SER A 42 4.63 12.38 12.47
CA SER A 42 5.16 13.63 11.93
C SER A 42 6.64 13.55 11.56
N LEU A 43 7.33 12.56 12.14
CA LEU A 43 8.70 12.19 11.79
C LEU A 43 8.82 11.59 10.38
N LEU A 44 7.73 11.08 9.80
CA LEU A 44 7.68 10.55 8.43
C LEU A 44 7.30 11.65 7.43
N SER A 45 6.33 12.49 7.79
CA SER A 45 5.87 13.62 6.98
C SER A 45 5.34 14.71 7.90
N GLY A 46 5.80 15.95 7.74
CA GLY A 46 5.44 17.07 8.62
C GLY A 46 3.94 17.38 8.68
N ASP A 47 3.20 16.99 7.64
CA ASP A 47 1.75 17.19 7.56
C ASP A 47 0.94 16.03 8.19
N ALA A 48 1.61 14.98 8.63
CA ALA A 48 0.99 13.82 9.24
C ALA A 48 1.15 13.85 10.76
N LYS A 49 0.08 13.55 11.49
CA LYS A 49 0.04 13.46 12.95
C LYS A 49 -0.73 12.23 13.38
N GLY A 50 -0.38 11.69 14.54
CA GLY A 50 -0.98 10.48 15.09
C GLY A 50 0.07 9.40 15.31
N ALA A 51 -0.42 8.22 15.67
CA ALA A 51 0.41 7.07 15.99
C ALA A 51 -0.01 5.88 15.14
N ILE A 52 0.95 5.04 14.77
CA ILE A 52 0.70 3.76 14.13
C ILE A 52 1.31 2.64 14.97
N THR A 53 0.67 1.48 14.94
CA THR A 53 1.30 0.22 15.33
C THR A 53 1.53 -0.62 14.09
N PHE A 54 2.55 -1.47 14.11
CA PHE A 54 2.82 -2.38 13.01
C PHE A 54 3.21 -3.76 13.53
N ALA A 55 2.92 -4.77 12.72
CA ALA A 55 3.38 -6.14 12.92
C ALA A 55 3.93 -6.67 11.60
N LEU A 56 5.18 -7.13 11.61
CA LEU A 56 5.86 -7.73 10.47
C LEU A 56 6.20 -9.17 10.82
N ASN A 57 5.94 -10.07 9.88
CA ASN A 57 6.29 -11.48 9.97
C ASN A 57 6.95 -11.93 8.66
N ALA A 58 7.98 -12.76 8.77
CA ALA A 58 8.67 -13.35 7.64
C ALA A 58 8.96 -14.82 7.93
N GLN A 59 8.63 -15.73 7.02
CA GLN A 59 8.75 -17.17 7.24
C GLN A 59 9.14 -17.90 5.96
N GLY A 60 9.92 -18.97 6.07
CA GLY A 60 10.21 -19.86 4.93
C GLY A 60 11.62 -19.67 4.37
N ALA A 61 11.82 -19.93 3.08
CA ALA A 61 13.16 -19.93 2.48
C ALA A 61 13.79 -18.53 2.49
N GLY A 62 15.07 -18.42 2.84
CA GLY A 62 15.75 -17.13 2.95
C GLY A 62 15.83 -16.32 1.65
N THR A 63 15.72 -16.97 0.50
CA THR A 63 15.71 -16.32 -0.82
C THR A 63 14.31 -15.96 -1.34
N ALA A 64 13.26 -16.48 -0.71
CA ALA A 64 11.88 -16.27 -1.12
C ALA A 64 10.90 -16.49 0.06
N PRO A 65 11.07 -15.74 1.17
CA PRO A 65 10.23 -15.93 2.35
C PRO A 65 8.81 -15.45 2.06
N ASP A 66 7.83 -16.06 2.71
CA ASP A 66 6.51 -15.50 2.85
C ASP A 66 6.58 -14.34 3.85
N LEU A 67 5.99 -13.21 3.48
CA LEU A 67 6.01 -11.95 4.21
C LEU A 67 4.59 -11.53 4.54
N SER A 68 4.38 -10.99 5.73
CA SER A 68 3.16 -10.25 6.07
C SER A 68 3.48 -9.02 6.89
N LEU A 69 2.82 -7.91 6.59
CA LEU A 69 2.86 -6.65 7.29
C LEU A 69 1.42 -6.23 7.62
N THR A 70 1.18 -5.84 8.86
CA THR A 70 -0.02 -5.10 9.25
C THR A 70 0.41 -3.76 9.82
N VAL A 71 -0.31 -2.71 9.47
CA VAL A 71 -0.18 -1.38 10.10
C VAL A 71 -1.58 -0.92 10.50
N ASP A 72 -1.74 -0.57 11.77
CA ASP A 72 -3.01 -0.12 12.32
C ASP A 72 -2.85 1.28 12.92
N SER A 73 -3.93 2.06 12.88
CA SER A 73 -4.06 3.30 13.63
C SER A 73 -5.52 3.61 13.97
N ASP A 74 -5.77 3.95 15.23
CA ASP A 74 -7.08 4.41 15.66
C ASP A 74 -7.46 5.75 15.02
N ARG A 75 -6.50 6.69 14.96
CA ARG A 75 -6.71 8.04 14.42
C ARG A 75 -5.41 8.66 13.92
N LEU A 76 -5.44 9.16 12.68
CA LEU A 76 -4.40 9.97 12.08
C LEU A 76 -5.01 11.31 11.64
N SER A 77 -4.15 12.31 11.51
CA SER A 77 -4.46 13.56 10.81
C SER A 77 -3.40 13.76 9.73
N VAL A 78 -3.77 13.75 8.46
CA VAL A 78 -2.85 14.00 7.34
C VAL A 78 -3.33 15.23 6.59
N ALA A 79 -2.49 16.28 6.53
CA ALA A 79 -2.82 17.56 5.91
C ALA A 79 -4.19 18.10 6.36
N ALA A 80 -4.38 18.15 7.68
CA ALA A 80 -5.62 18.56 8.38
C ALA A 80 -6.86 17.67 8.15
N ARG A 81 -6.70 16.47 7.61
CA ARG A 81 -7.80 15.51 7.38
C ARG A 81 -7.74 14.38 8.36
N GLU A 82 -8.88 14.09 8.97
CA GLU A 82 -8.97 13.00 9.93
C GLU A 82 -9.13 11.67 9.21
N ILE A 83 -8.30 10.70 9.59
CA ILE A 83 -8.40 9.30 9.16
C ILE A 83 -8.61 8.45 10.41
N THR A 84 -9.68 7.68 10.48
CA THR A 84 -9.98 6.82 11.63
C THR A 84 -10.01 5.35 11.26
N GLY A 85 -9.67 4.50 12.23
CA GLY A 85 -9.71 3.03 12.06
C GLY A 85 -8.88 2.53 10.89
N LEU A 86 -7.73 3.16 10.62
CA LEU A 86 -6.86 2.77 9.52
C LEU A 86 -6.31 1.37 9.79
N LYS A 87 -6.45 0.48 8.80
CA LYS A 87 -5.83 -0.84 8.80
C LYS A 87 -5.29 -1.15 7.41
N LEU A 88 -3.97 -1.24 7.31
CA LEU A 88 -3.23 -1.70 6.14
C LEU A 88 -2.76 -3.13 6.39
N THR A 89 -2.98 -4.02 5.43
CA THR A 89 -2.38 -5.35 5.40
C THR A 89 -1.64 -5.52 4.07
N ALA A 90 -0.42 -6.04 4.11
CA ALA A 90 0.30 -6.48 2.93
C ALA A 90 0.83 -7.89 3.18
N THR A 91 0.53 -8.82 2.29
CA THR A 91 1.13 -10.17 2.29
C THR A 91 1.87 -10.37 0.99
N GLY A 92 2.91 -11.19 0.97
CA GLY A 92 3.61 -11.44 -0.28
C GLY A 92 4.77 -12.40 -0.17
N LYS A 93 5.47 -12.56 -1.28
CA LYS A 93 6.66 -13.39 -1.38
C LYS A 93 7.87 -12.49 -1.61
N GLY A 94 8.87 -12.60 -0.73
CA GLY A 94 10.15 -11.92 -0.81
C GLY A 94 11.08 -12.47 -1.90
N ASP A 95 10.53 -12.87 -3.05
CA ASP A 95 11.28 -13.30 -4.23
C ASP A 95 11.46 -12.09 -5.16
N ILE A 96 12.67 -11.56 -5.23
CA ILE A 96 12.99 -10.38 -6.06
C ILE A 96 12.82 -10.69 -7.55
N ALA A 97 13.05 -11.94 -7.98
CA ALA A 97 12.93 -12.34 -9.37
C ALA A 97 11.45 -12.51 -9.78
N SER A 98 10.61 -12.98 -8.85
CA SER A 98 9.18 -13.19 -9.07
C SER A 98 8.33 -12.63 -7.93
N PRO A 99 8.29 -11.29 -7.76
CA PRO A 99 7.57 -10.68 -6.65
C PRO A 99 6.07 -10.94 -6.78
N ALA A 100 5.43 -11.23 -5.65
CA ALA A 100 3.99 -11.32 -5.55
C ALA A 100 3.56 -10.70 -4.22
N ALA A 101 2.50 -9.91 -4.24
CA ALA A 101 1.97 -9.30 -3.03
C ALA A 101 0.49 -9.01 -3.16
N ASP A 102 -0.25 -9.15 -2.08
CA ASP A 102 -1.61 -8.68 -1.91
C ASP A 102 -1.60 -7.55 -0.90
N ILE A 103 -2.24 -6.43 -1.24
CA ILE A 103 -2.35 -5.25 -0.39
C ILE A 103 -3.83 -4.97 -0.17
N SER A 104 -4.21 -4.71 1.07
CA SER A 104 -5.51 -4.15 1.42
C SER A 104 -5.35 -3.01 2.42
N LEU A 105 -6.18 -1.99 2.27
CA LEU A 105 -6.25 -0.85 3.18
C LEU A 105 -7.72 -0.56 3.46
N THR A 106 -8.05 -0.37 4.72
CA THR A 106 -9.39 0.05 5.16
C THR A 106 -9.27 1.20 6.15
N GLY A 107 -10.33 1.98 6.29
CA GLY A 107 -10.42 3.05 7.29
C GLY A 107 -11.61 3.95 6.99
N SER A 108 -11.60 5.14 7.56
CA SER A 108 -12.53 6.21 7.21
C SER A 108 -11.79 7.53 7.10
N VAL A 109 -12.11 8.34 6.09
CA VAL A 109 -11.59 9.70 5.90
C VAL A 109 -12.76 10.66 6.05
N ASN A 110 -12.71 11.58 7.02
CA ASN A 110 -13.81 12.51 7.29
C ASN A 110 -15.20 11.82 7.33
N ASP A 111 -15.29 10.70 8.04
CA ASP A 111 -16.50 9.85 8.17
C ASP A 111 -16.93 9.08 6.91
N GLU A 112 -16.22 9.20 5.79
CA GLU A 112 -16.46 8.39 4.60
C GLU A 112 -15.64 7.09 4.64
N PRO A 113 -16.24 5.92 4.33
CA PRO A 113 -15.52 4.65 4.34
C PRO A 113 -14.48 4.61 3.22
N LEU A 114 -13.26 4.22 3.57
CA LEU A 114 -12.14 3.97 2.67
C LEU A 114 -11.90 2.45 2.57
N ASP A 115 -11.84 1.93 1.35
CA ASP A 115 -11.38 0.57 1.06
C ASP A 115 -10.47 0.60 -0.16
N PHE A 116 -9.33 -0.07 -0.07
CA PHE A 116 -8.42 -0.26 -1.18
C PHE A 116 -7.90 -1.68 -1.20
N LYS A 117 -7.78 -2.24 -2.40
CA LYS A 117 -7.23 -3.57 -2.66
C LYS A 117 -6.44 -3.57 -3.96
N ALA A 118 -5.34 -4.31 -3.99
CA ALA A 118 -4.55 -4.57 -5.19
C ALA A 118 -3.66 -5.81 -5.01
N SER A 119 -3.47 -6.58 -6.09
CA SER A 119 -2.61 -7.76 -6.08
C SER A 119 -1.51 -7.65 -7.14
N LEU A 120 -0.26 -7.52 -6.71
CA LEU A 120 0.91 -7.69 -7.56
C LEU A 120 1.15 -9.17 -7.84
N VAL A 121 1.20 -9.54 -9.11
CA VAL A 121 1.46 -10.90 -9.56
C VAL A 121 2.58 -10.90 -10.60
N THR A 122 3.51 -11.84 -10.47
CA THR A 122 4.48 -12.15 -11.52
C THR A 122 4.13 -13.48 -12.18
N ARG A 123 3.94 -13.48 -13.50
CA ARG A 123 3.73 -14.70 -14.31
C ARG A 123 4.64 -14.66 -15.52
N GLN A 124 5.46 -15.71 -15.70
CA GLN A 124 6.38 -15.83 -16.84
C GLN A 124 7.29 -14.60 -17.00
N GLY A 125 7.79 -14.05 -15.88
CA GLY A 125 8.62 -12.84 -15.87
C GLY A 125 7.89 -11.52 -16.08
N LYS A 126 6.59 -11.55 -16.42
CA LYS A 126 5.76 -10.35 -16.55
C LYS A 126 5.05 -10.03 -15.25
N ARG A 127 5.06 -8.76 -14.87
CA ARG A 127 4.43 -8.26 -13.65
C ARG A 127 3.11 -7.60 -13.99
N SER A 128 2.10 -7.80 -13.14
CA SER A 128 0.82 -7.10 -13.25
C SER A 128 0.23 -6.80 -11.88
N ILE A 129 -0.47 -5.68 -11.77
CA ILE A 129 -1.37 -5.34 -10.68
C ILE A 129 -2.76 -5.76 -11.12
N ASN A 130 -3.33 -6.75 -10.44
CA ASN A 130 -4.66 -7.23 -10.71
C ASN A 130 -5.62 -6.78 -9.61
N GLY A 131 -6.87 -6.53 -9.98
CA GLY A 131 -7.94 -6.17 -9.06
C GLY A 131 -7.67 -4.89 -8.30
N LEU A 132 -7.00 -3.91 -8.93
CA LEU A 132 -6.87 -2.57 -8.34
C LEU A 132 -8.28 -2.04 -8.10
N SER A 133 -8.60 -1.71 -6.86
CA SER A 133 -9.87 -1.13 -6.45
C SER A 133 -9.60 -0.17 -5.32
N LEU A 134 -10.06 1.07 -5.45
CA LEU A 134 -10.13 2.08 -4.41
C LEU A 134 -11.57 2.56 -4.33
N SER A 135 -12.15 2.59 -3.14
CA SER A 135 -13.39 3.27 -2.87
C SER A 135 -13.25 4.24 -1.71
N LEU A 136 -13.83 5.42 -1.86
CA LEU A 136 -13.96 6.43 -0.81
C LEU A 136 -15.39 6.96 -0.85
N GLY A 137 -16.21 6.59 0.13
CA GLY A 137 -17.65 6.78 0.05
C GLY A 137 -18.21 6.07 -1.18
N ASP A 138 -18.97 6.80 -2.00
CA ASP A 138 -19.57 6.28 -3.24
C ASP A 138 -18.60 6.33 -4.45
N ASN A 139 -17.43 6.94 -4.29
CA ASN A 139 -16.44 7.05 -5.36
C ASN A 139 -15.67 5.76 -5.53
N LYS A 140 -15.46 5.35 -6.79
CA LYS A 140 -14.72 4.15 -7.12
C LYS A 140 -13.71 4.37 -8.25
N VAL A 141 -12.50 3.86 -8.02
CA VAL A 141 -11.43 3.74 -9.01
C VAL A 141 -11.06 2.28 -9.13
N SER A 142 -11.00 1.71 -10.34
CA SER A 142 -10.65 0.30 -10.50
C SER A 142 -9.97 -0.05 -11.81
N GLY A 143 -9.18 -1.11 -11.85
CA GLY A 143 -8.55 -1.59 -13.08
C GLY A 143 -7.56 -2.74 -12.90
N ASP A 144 -6.99 -3.17 -14.02
CA ASP A 144 -5.86 -4.10 -14.07
C ASP A 144 -4.75 -3.42 -14.86
N LEU A 145 -3.51 -3.50 -14.36
CA LEU A 145 -2.35 -2.85 -14.95
C LEU A 145 -1.23 -3.85 -15.15
N ALA A 146 -0.71 -3.99 -16.37
CA ALA A 146 0.58 -4.62 -16.58
C ALA A 146 1.70 -3.65 -16.16
N LEU A 147 2.84 -4.19 -15.73
CA LEU A 147 4.03 -3.41 -15.42
C LEU A 147 5.13 -3.79 -16.41
N ASP A 148 5.73 -2.80 -17.07
CA ASP A 148 6.90 -3.02 -17.92
C ASP A 148 8.18 -3.31 -17.07
N ASP A 149 9.32 -3.53 -17.75
CA ASP A 149 10.58 -3.86 -17.06
C ASP A 149 11.09 -2.73 -16.14
N ARG A 150 10.59 -1.51 -16.31
CA ARG A 150 10.88 -0.33 -15.46
C ARG A 150 9.76 -0.07 -14.45
N PHE A 151 8.83 -1.00 -14.31
CA PHE A 151 7.64 -0.89 -13.46
C PHE A 151 6.67 0.22 -13.88
N LEU A 152 6.69 0.63 -15.15
CA LEU A 152 5.68 1.55 -15.65
C LEU A 152 4.34 0.82 -15.85
N PRO A 153 3.23 1.37 -15.33
CA PRO A 153 1.91 0.79 -15.54
C PRO A 153 1.48 0.94 -17.00
N LEU A 154 0.84 -0.11 -17.50
CA LEU A 154 0.25 -0.21 -18.83
C LEU A 154 -1.15 -0.79 -18.68
N GLY A 155 -2.15 -0.12 -19.22
CA GLY A 155 -3.55 -0.54 -19.11
C GLY A 155 -4.49 0.61 -18.84
N THR A 156 -5.66 0.30 -18.33
CA THR A 156 -6.73 1.30 -18.14
C THR A 156 -7.28 1.21 -16.72
N VAL A 157 -7.49 2.38 -16.13
CA VAL A 157 -8.16 2.56 -14.85
C VAL A 157 -9.50 3.25 -15.11
N ALA A 158 -10.59 2.63 -14.68
CA ALA A 158 -11.92 3.19 -14.72
C ALA A 158 -12.16 4.10 -13.51
N LEU A 159 -12.86 5.22 -13.76
CA LEU A 159 -13.30 6.20 -12.79
C LEU A 159 -14.83 6.21 -12.77
N ASP A 160 -15.42 5.94 -11.62
CA ASP A 160 -16.85 6.13 -11.35
C ASP A 160 -16.97 6.95 -10.06
N LEU A 161 -16.95 8.27 -10.21
CA LEU A 161 -16.82 9.23 -9.13
C LEU A 161 -18.08 10.10 -9.08
N PRO A 162 -19.18 9.65 -8.46
CA PRO A 162 -20.42 10.42 -8.41
C PRO A 162 -20.29 11.74 -7.62
N ASP A 163 -19.27 11.87 -6.78
CA ASP A 163 -18.89 13.13 -6.14
C ASP A 163 -17.37 13.17 -5.95
N ILE A 164 -16.65 13.92 -6.78
CA ILE A 164 -15.18 13.99 -6.69
C ILE A 164 -14.69 14.71 -5.43
N SER A 165 -15.55 15.43 -4.70
CA SER A 165 -15.15 16.27 -3.56
C SER A 165 -14.27 15.53 -2.55
N PRO A 166 -14.59 14.31 -2.09
CA PRO A 166 -13.76 13.61 -1.11
C PRO A 166 -12.37 13.24 -1.64
N LEU A 167 -12.27 12.87 -2.92
CA LEU A 167 -11.00 12.50 -3.58
C LEU A 167 -10.14 13.72 -3.91
N ALA A 168 -10.73 14.80 -4.42
CA ALA A 168 -10.02 16.05 -4.67
C ALA A 168 -9.48 16.61 -3.37
N ALA A 169 -10.30 16.54 -2.32
CA ALA A 169 -9.91 16.91 -1.00
C ALA A 169 -8.66 16.09 -0.59
N LEU A 170 -8.62 14.76 -0.74
CA LEU A 170 -7.38 13.98 -0.46
C LEU A 170 -6.13 14.50 -1.18
N ALA A 171 -6.27 15.04 -2.40
CA ALA A 171 -5.19 15.65 -3.17
C ALA A 171 -4.86 17.09 -2.76
N LEU A 172 -5.51 17.63 -1.72
CA LEU A 172 -5.45 19.03 -1.29
C LEU A 172 -6.01 20.01 -2.33
N GLU A 173 -6.95 19.53 -3.13
CA GLU A 173 -7.64 20.31 -4.16
C GLU A 173 -9.11 20.55 -3.79
N GLU A 174 -9.66 21.63 -4.30
CA GLU A 174 -11.10 21.90 -4.29
C GLU A 174 -11.69 21.51 -5.65
N ALA A 175 -12.47 20.43 -5.68
CA ALA A 175 -13.27 20.07 -6.85
C ALA A 175 -14.61 19.52 -6.40
N ASN A 176 -15.62 19.64 -7.24
CA ASN A 176 -16.96 19.13 -6.99
C ASN A 176 -17.58 18.70 -8.34
N GLY A 177 -18.61 17.85 -8.28
CA GLY A 177 -19.31 17.27 -9.43
C GLY A 177 -18.99 15.79 -9.62
N ASP A 178 -19.67 15.18 -10.59
CA ASP A 178 -19.42 13.78 -10.94
C ASP A 178 -18.40 13.66 -12.07
N VAL A 179 -17.60 12.60 -12.02
CA VAL A 179 -16.64 12.22 -13.06
C VAL A 179 -16.82 10.75 -13.36
N ARG A 180 -17.13 10.45 -14.63
CA ARG A 180 -17.04 9.09 -15.18
C ARG A 180 -16.07 9.07 -16.32
N GLY A 181 -15.18 8.08 -16.33
CA GLY A 181 -14.16 8.05 -17.35
C GLY A 181 -13.15 6.92 -17.22
N THR A 182 -12.10 7.04 -17.99
CA THR A 182 -10.98 6.12 -18.00
C THR A 182 -9.66 6.87 -18.10
N ILE A 183 -8.66 6.38 -17.37
CA ILE A 183 -7.26 6.79 -17.51
C ILE A 183 -6.52 5.65 -18.20
N ALA A 184 -6.00 5.90 -19.39
CA ALA A 184 -5.16 4.95 -20.11
C ALA A 184 -3.68 5.27 -19.88
N PHE A 185 -2.96 4.29 -19.34
CA PHE A 185 -1.52 4.31 -19.17
C PHE A 185 -0.87 3.54 -20.32
N SER A 186 0.07 4.20 -21.01
CA SER A 186 0.81 3.61 -22.12
C SER A 186 2.29 4.00 -22.05
N ASN A 187 3.10 3.33 -22.87
CA ASN A 187 4.50 3.64 -23.04
C ASN A 187 4.73 4.05 -24.50
N ASP A 188 4.98 5.33 -24.72
CA ASP A 188 5.29 5.89 -26.03
C ASP A 188 6.80 6.12 -26.15
N GLY A 189 7.48 5.28 -26.92
CA GLY A 189 8.92 5.42 -27.17
C GLY A 189 9.83 5.35 -25.93
N GLY A 190 9.38 4.77 -24.82
CA GLY A 190 10.12 4.74 -23.56
C GLY A 190 9.71 5.84 -22.56
N ALA A 191 8.77 6.71 -22.88
CA ALA A 191 8.21 7.68 -21.95
C ALA A 191 6.84 7.21 -21.41
N PRO A 192 6.54 7.39 -20.11
CA PRO A 192 5.19 7.20 -19.60
C PRO A 192 4.24 8.19 -20.31
N ALA A 193 3.17 7.68 -20.91
CA ALA A 193 2.10 8.47 -21.50
C ALA A 193 0.79 8.18 -20.76
N VAL A 194 -0.01 9.23 -20.53
CA VAL A 194 -1.29 9.15 -19.85
C VAL A 194 -2.33 9.86 -20.70
N ALA A 195 -3.39 9.16 -21.07
CA ALA A 195 -4.56 9.73 -21.70
C ALA A 195 -5.76 9.64 -20.75
N VAL A 196 -6.51 10.72 -20.62
CA VAL A 196 -7.72 10.78 -19.78
C VAL A 196 -8.91 11.01 -20.70
N ASP A 197 -9.86 10.09 -20.68
CA ASP A 197 -11.17 10.26 -21.30
C ASP A 197 -12.20 10.31 -20.17
N ALA A 198 -12.69 11.50 -19.87
CA ALA A 198 -13.59 11.73 -18.76
C ALA A 198 -14.74 12.64 -19.19
N THR A 199 -15.93 12.26 -18.76
CA THR A 199 -17.14 13.07 -18.83
C THR A 199 -17.52 13.50 -17.43
N SER A 200 -17.89 14.76 -17.29
CA SER A 200 -18.45 15.30 -16.05
C SER A 200 -19.93 15.62 -16.25
N GLY A 201 -20.80 15.12 -15.39
CA GLY A 201 -22.14 15.67 -15.19
C GLY A 201 -22.10 16.87 -14.25
N SER A 202 -23.11 17.74 -14.39
CA SER A 202 -23.34 18.92 -13.56
C SER A 202 -24.30 18.62 -12.43
#